data_AF-A0A1F4ZC09-F1
#
_entry.id   AF-A0A1F4ZC09-F1
#
_cell.length_a   1.000
_cell.length_b   1.000
_cell.length_c   1.000
_cell.angle_alpha   90.00
_cell.angle_beta   90.00
_cell.angle_gamma   90.00
#
_symmetry.space_group_name_H-M   'P 1'
#
loop_
_entity.id
_entity.type
_entity.pdbx_description
1 polymer ?
#
loop_
_entity_poly.entity_id
_entity_poly.type
_entity_poly.pdbx_seq_one_letter_code
_entity_poly.pdbx_strand_id
1 'polypeptide(L)'
;MEAAISLVIGLAIIGGIVYLVFRPKGQAGDEGRDAYFYIVAFLGLVILFWAAADLGRVILEQQWVTDIYWRGRQDETLRKVSLRLATILVTLPVFAFHWFKASMKSGEEMDQSSRKNYAVTVLVLSSLVVLGAGTGLVYQGLNSLLGVGEGDYRIWAYLVPYATTGVLVWLTHFRVWQGVKG
;
A
#
# COMPACT_ATOMS: atom_id res chain seq x y z
N MET A 1 -14.55 -20.57 9.69
CA MET A 1 -15.24 -19.68 10.64
C MET A 1 -14.27 -18.72 11.29
N GLU A 2 -13.12 -19.18 11.80
CA GLU A 2 -12.08 -18.30 12.39
C GLU A 2 -11.50 -17.26 11.41
N ALA A 3 -11.23 -17.64 10.16
CA ALA A 3 -10.73 -16.70 9.15
C ALA A 3 -11.71 -15.53 8.85
N ALA A 4 -13.02 -15.77 8.94
CA ALA A 4 -14.03 -14.74 8.73
C ALA A 4 -14.09 -13.77 9.93
N ILE A 5 -13.93 -14.28 11.15
CA ILE A 5 -13.90 -13.48 12.37
C ILE A 5 -12.64 -12.61 12.43
N SER A 6 -11.47 -13.18 12.11
CA SER A 6 -10.21 -12.42 12.04
C SER A 6 -10.23 -11.35 10.95
N LEU A 7 -10.87 -11.63 9.81
CA LEU A 7 -11.07 -10.65 8.74
C LEU A 7 -11.97 -9.50 9.20
N VAL A 8 -13.11 -9.79 9.84
CA VAL A 8 -14.04 -8.78 10.34
C VAL A 8 -13.39 -7.90 11.42
N ILE A 9 -12.64 -8.51 12.34
CA ILE A 9 -11.89 -7.78 13.37
C ILE A 9 -10.80 -6.91 12.74
N GLY A 10 -10.05 -7.44 11.77
CA GLY A 10 -9.04 -6.68 11.03
C GLY A 10 -9.65 -5.47 10.30
N LEU A 11 -10.77 -5.67 9.61
CA LEU A 11 -11.51 -4.60 8.94
C LEU A 11 -12.10 -3.57 9.92
N ALA A 12 -12.58 -4.01 11.08
CA ALA A 12 -13.09 -3.12 12.11
C ALA A 12 -11.97 -2.29 12.76
N ILE A 13 -10.79 -2.87 12.99
CA ILE A 13 -9.62 -2.16 13.50
C ILE A 13 -9.12 -1.15 12.47
N ILE A 14 -8.99 -1.56 11.20
CA ILE A 14 -8.61 -0.65 10.11
C ILE A 14 -9.63 0.48 9.98
N GLY A 15 -10.93 0.15 9.98
CA GLY A 15 -12.02 1.12 9.92
C GLY A 15 -12.02 2.07 11.13
N GLY A 16 -11.72 1.57 12.32
CA GLY A 16 -11.59 2.36 13.55
C GLY A 16 -10.38 3.30 13.52
N ILE A 17 -9.22 2.83 13.04
CA ILE A 17 -8.02 3.65 12.84
C ILE A 17 -8.31 4.74 11.81
N VAL A 18 -8.92 4.38 10.68
CA VAL A 18 -9.33 5.33 9.64
C VAL A 18 -10.30 6.37 10.24
N TYR A 19 -11.34 5.94 10.95
CA TYR A 19 -12.30 6.85 11.56
C TYR A 19 -11.64 7.80 12.59
N LEU A 20 -10.76 7.29 13.44
CA LEU A 20 -10.07 8.10 14.46
C LEU A 20 -9.10 9.11 13.84
N VAL A 21 -8.41 8.71 12.76
CA VAL A 21 -7.49 9.57 12.01
C VAL A 21 -8.24 10.67 11.25
N PHE A 22 -9.37 10.33 10.63
CA PHE A 22 -10.16 11.23 9.79
C PHE A 22 -11.37 11.84 10.52
N ARG A 23 -11.41 11.75 11.85
CA ARG A 23 -12.53 12.30 12.63
C ARG A 23 -12.62 13.81 12.41
N PRO A 24 -13.75 14.33 11.87
CA PRO A 24 -13.93 15.77 11.74
C PRO A 24 -13.93 16.41 13.12
N LYS A 25 -13.18 17.51 13.27
CA LYS A 25 -13.06 18.26 14.54
C LYS A 25 -13.93 19.54 14.57
N GLY A 26 -14.58 19.92 13.46
CA GLY A 26 -15.39 21.15 13.32
C GLY A 26 -16.89 20.92 13.05
N GLN A 27 -17.65 22.02 12.99
CA GLN A 27 -19.11 22.03 12.80
C GLN A 27 -19.52 21.44 11.44
N ALA A 28 -20.54 20.58 11.48
CA ALA A 28 -21.02 19.78 10.37
C ALA A 28 -21.50 20.64 9.18
N GLY A 29 -20.82 20.46 8.04
CA GLY A 29 -21.15 21.05 6.74
C GLY A 29 -20.28 20.43 5.65
N ASP A 30 -19.28 21.16 5.15
CA ASP A 30 -18.40 20.74 4.05
C ASP A 30 -17.21 19.84 4.47
N GLU A 31 -16.74 19.92 5.73
CA GLU A 31 -15.59 19.13 6.23
C GLU A 31 -15.79 17.61 6.11
N GLY A 32 -17.02 17.11 6.34
CA GLY A 32 -17.33 15.68 6.29
C GLY A 32 -17.28 15.08 4.88
N ARG A 33 -17.55 15.90 3.86
CA ARG A 33 -17.54 15.47 2.45
C ARG A 33 -16.11 15.27 1.95
N ASP A 34 -15.15 16.05 2.45
CA ASP A 34 -13.75 15.97 2.04
C ASP A 34 -13.02 14.82 2.73
N ALA A 35 -13.34 14.57 4.01
CA ALA A 35 -12.89 13.39 4.72
C ALA A 35 -13.26 12.11 3.96
N TYR A 36 -14.48 12.02 3.40
CA TYR A 36 -14.90 10.89 2.58
C TYR A 36 -13.95 10.65 1.38
N PHE A 37 -13.61 11.70 0.61
CA PHE A 37 -12.74 11.54 -0.55
C PHE A 37 -11.33 11.08 -0.13
N TYR A 38 -10.77 11.61 0.96
CA TYR A 38 -9.48 11.16 1.48
C TYR A 38 -9.53 9.72 2.03
N ILE A 39 -10.62 9.32 2.67
CA ILE A 39 -10.81 7.94 3.15
C ILE A 39 -10.86 6.98 1.96
N VAL A 40 -11.65 7.26 0.94
CA VAL A 40 -11.76 6.38 -0.23
C VAL A 40 -10.47 6.38 -1.04
N ALA A 41 -9.79 7.52 -1.17
CA ALA A 41 -8.45 7.58 -1.76
C ALA A 41 -7.46 6.73 -0.96
N PHE A 42 -7.50 6.79 0.37
CA PHE A 42 -6.63 5.98 1.22
C PHE A 42 -6.89 4.48 1.03
N LEU A 43 -8.16 4.05 1.06
CA LEU A 43 -8.52 2.65 0.84
C LEU A 43 -8.09 2.16 -0.56
N GLY A 44 -8.30 2.97 -1.58
CA GLY A 44 -7.84 2.69 -2.95
C GLY A 44 -6.32 2.55 -3.02
N LEU A 45 -5.58 3.44 -2.34
CA LEU A 45 -4.13 3.38 -2.27
C LEU A 45 -3.63 2.11 -1.58
N VAL A 46 -4.26 1.69 -0.47
CA VAL A 46 -3.90 0.44 0.23
C VAL A 46 -4.08 -0.76 -0.71
N ILE A 47 -5.22 -0.86 -1.39
CA ILE A 47 -5.49 -1.96 -2.33
C ILE A 47 -4.47 -1.94 -3.49
N LEU A 48 -4.18 -0.76 -4.06
CA LEU A 48 -3.19 -0.60 -5.12
C LEU A 48 -1.78 -1.00 -4.67
N PHE A 49 -1.38 -0.60 -3.46
CA PHE A 49 -0.10 -0.95 -2.88
C PHE A 49 0.07 -2.48 -2.85
N TRP A 50 -0.91 -3.20 -2.28
CA TRP A 50 -0.83 -4.66 -2.17
C TRP A 50 -0.87 -5.32 -3.54
N ALA A 51 -1.73 -4.86 -4.45
CA ALA A 51 -1.81 -5.44 -5.80
C ALA A 51 -0.52 -5.24 -6.60
N ALA A 52 0.10 -4.06 -6.51
CA ALA A 52 1.35 -3.75 -7.20
C ALA A 52 2.55 -4.50 -6.60
N ALA A 53 2.70 -4.49 -5.28
CA ALA A 53 3.78 -5.20 -4.60
C ALA A 53 3.67 -6.72 -4.81
N ASP A 54 2.46 -7.28 -4.70
CA ASP A 54 2.25 -8.72 -4.89
C ASP A 54 2.38 -9.14 -6.36
N LEU A 55 2.03 -8.27 -7.33
CA LEU A 55 2.32 -8.50 -8.74
C LEU A 55 3.83 -8.58 -8.98
N GLY A 56 4.60 -7.63 -8.42
CA GLY A 56 6.06 -7.66 -8.46
C GLY A 56 6.61 -8.96 -7.85
N ARG A 57 6.06 -9.39 -6.71
CA ARG A 57 6.47 -10.65 -6.05
C ARG A 57 6.24 -11.86 -6.96
N VAL A 58 5.03 -12.00 -7.53
CA VAL A 58 4.70 -13.13 -8.40
C VAL A 58 5.61 -13.17 -9.63
N ILE A 59 5.91 -12.01 -10.22
CA ILE A 59 6.83 -11.91 -11.36
C ILE A 59 8.24 -12.35 -10.94
N LEU A 60 8.77 -11.84 -9.82
CA LEU A 60 10.11 -12.18 -9.36
C LEU A 60 10.22 -13.65 -8.91
N GLU A 61 9.20 -14.19 -8.25
CA GLU A 61 9.15 -15.62 -7.90
C GLU A 61 9.23 -16.49 -9.15
N GLN A 62 8.51 -16.13 -10.22
CA GLN A 62 8.55 -16.86 -11.48
C GLN A 62 9.94 -16.80 -12.14
N GLN A 63 10.67 -15.70 -12.00
CA GLN A 63 12.00 -15.53 -12.62
C GLN A 63 13.13 -16.13 -11.80
N TRP A 64 13.07 -16.03 -10.47
CA TRP A 64 14.18 -16.39 -9.58
C TRP A 64 14.05 -17.77 -8.93
N VAL A 65 12.84 -18.33 -8.87
CA VAL A 65 12.60 -19.63 -8.23
C VAL A 65 12.55 -20.71 -9.31
N THR A 66 13.72 -21.19 -9.73
CA THR A 66 13.87 -22.24 -10.75
C THR A 66 13.73 -23.65 -10.17
N ASP A 67 12.54 -23.97 -9.66
CA ASP A 67 12.24 -25.32 -9.18
C ASP A 67 11.52 -26.15 -10.27
N ILE A 68 11.86 -27.43 -10.45
CA ILE A 68 11.35 -28.27 -11.55
C ILE A 68 9.82 -28.44 -11.47
N TYR A 69 9.26 -28.33 -10.27
CA TYR A 69 7.81 -28.32 -10.01
C TYR A 69 7.06 -27.07 -10.54
N TRP A 70 7.75 -26.01 -10.94
CA TRP A 70 7.13 -24.78 -11.43
C TRP A 70 6.58 -24.87 -12.85
N ARG A 71 7.14 -25.72 -13.72
CA ARG A 71 6.66 -25.87 -15.12
C ARG A 71 5.21 -26.37 -15.21
N GLY A 72 4.71 -27.07 -14.20
CA GLY A 72 3.31 -27.52 -14.13
C GLY A 72 2.32 -26.50 -13.56
N ARG A 73 2.76 -25.31 -13.09
CA ARG A 73 1.91 -24.29 -12.44
C ARG A 73 1.77 -23.00 -13.24
N GLN A 74 2.05 -23.03 -14.55
CA GLN A 74 1.95 -21.85 -15.40
C GLN A 74 0.56 -21.21 -15.32
N ASP A 75 -0.50 -22.02 -15.35
CA ASP A 75 -1.89 -21.56 -15.25
C ASP A 75 -2.19 -20.88 -13.91
N GLU A 76 -1.66 -21.41 -12.80
CA GLU A 76 -1.83 -20.81 -11.47
C GLU A 76 -1.16 -19.43 -11.40
N THR A 77 0.01 -19.31 -12.03
CA THR A 77 0.80 -18.07 -12.08
C THR A 77 0.10 -17.00 -12.91
N LEU A 78 -0.36 -17.39 -14.11
CA LEU A 78 -1.14 -16.50 -14.98
C LEU A 78 -2.41 -16.03 -14.27
N ARG A 79 -3.13 -16.93 -13.60
CA ARG A 79 -4.31 -16.57 -12.79
C ARG A 79 -3.97 -15.59 -11.67
N LYS A 80 -2.83 -15.77 -10.98
CA LYS A 80 -2.35 -14.82 -9.97
C LYS A 80 -2.11 -13.45 -10.61
N VAL A 81 -1.33 -13.38 -11.68
CA VAL A 81 -1.03 -12.14 -12.41
C VAL A 81 -2.31 -11.44 -12.88
N SER A 82 -3.22 -12.17 -13.53
CA SER A 82 -4.50 -11.64 -14.02
C SER A 82 -5.32 -11.01 -12.90
N LEU A 83 -5.38 -11.64 -11.72
CA LEU A 83 -6.12 -11.08 -10.57
C LEU A 83 -5.52 -9.74 -10.10
N ARG A 84 -4.19 -9.61 -10.02
CA ARG A 84 -3.54 -8.37 -9.58
C ARG A 84 -3.70 -7.27 -10.62
N LEU A 85 -3.55 -7.60 -11.90
CA LEU A 85 -3.79 -6.66 -13.00
C LEU A 85 -5.23 -6.16 -13.01
N ALA A 86 -6.22 -7.06 -12.89
CA ALA A 86 -7.62 -6.67 -12.79
C ALA A 86 -7.88 -5.77 -11.57
N THR A 87 -7.29 -6.11 -10.41
CA THR A 87 -7.39 -5.28 -9.21
C THR A 87 -6.82 -3.89 -9.43
N ILE A 88 -5.65 -3.76 -10.07
CA ILE A 88 -5.03 -2.48 -10.41
C ILE A 88 -5.92 -1.70 -11.37
N LEU A 89 -6.39 -2.32 -12.47
CA LEU A 89 -7.20 -1.68 -13.50
C LEU A 89 -8.52 -1.10 -12.94
N VAL A 90 -9.13 -1.78 -11.97
CA VAL A 90 -10.37 -1.31 -11.33
C VAL A 90 -10.10 -0.29 -10.23
N THR A 91 -9.07 -0.52 -9.40
CA THR A 91 -8.83 0.31 -8.20
C THR A 91 -8.16 1.64 -8.56
N LEU A 92 -7.27 1.64 -9.57
CA LEU A 92 -6.53 2.83 -9.98
C LEU A 92 -7.45 4.01 -10.35
N PRO A 93 -8.48 3.86 -11.20
CA PRO A 93 -9.38 4.97 -11.50
C PRO A 93 -10.19 5.43 -10.29
N VAL A 94 -10.56 4.52 -9.37
CA VAL A 94 -11.26 4.88 -8.12
C VAL A 94 -10.36 5.74 -7.24
N PHE A 95 -9.11 5.31 -7.02
CA PHE A 95 -8.11 6.08 -6.28
C PHE A 95 -7.89 7.46 -6.92
N ALA A 96 -7.60 7.48 -8.23
CA ALA A 96 -7.28 8.70 -8.95
C ALA A 96 -8.43 9.70 -8.88
N PHE A 97 -9.67 9.27 -9.11
CA PHE A 97 -10.85 10.13 -9.03
C PHE A 97 -11.00 10.77 -7.65
N HIS A 98 -10.92 9.98 -6.57
CA HIS A 98 -11.10 10.50 -5.21
C HIS A 98 -9.93 11.38 -4.78
N TRP A 99 -8.70 11.01 -5.15
CA TRP A 99 -7.51 11.83 -4.93
C TRP A 99 -7.63 13.19 -5.61
N PHE A 100 -7.92 13.23 -6.92
CA PHE A 100 -8.03 14.50 -7.65
C PHE A 100 -9.17 15.38 -7.14
N LYS A 101 -10.33 14.79 -6.80
CA LYS A 101 -11.44 15.55 -6.22
C LYS A 101 -11.08 16.17 -4.87
N ALA A 102 -10.27 15.49 -4.06
CA ALA A 102 -9.82 16.02 -2.78
C ALA A 102 -8.67 17.03 -2.91
N SER A 103 -7.78 16.85 -3.90
CA SER A 103 -6.53 17.60 -4.00
C SER A 103 -6.60 18.84 -4.89
N MET A 104 -7.57 18.92 -5.83
CA MET A 104 -7.70 20.03 -6.79
C MET A 104 -8.59 21.19 -6.29
N LYS A 105 -9.09 21.12 -5.05
CA LYS A 105 -9.86 22.22 -4.46
C LYS A 105 -8.97 23.45 -4.20
N SER A 106 -9.56 24.63 -4.30
CA SER A 106 -8.89 25.89 -3.94
C SER A 106 -8.58 25.93 -2.44
N GLY A 107 -7.58 26.72 -2.03
CA GLY A 107 -7.11 26.76 -0.64
C GLY A 107 -8.18 27.16 0.40
N GLU A 108 -9.20 27.92 -0.01
CA GLU A 108 -10.34 28.31 0.83
C GLU A 108 -11.38 27.19 1.00
N GLU A 109 -11.51 26.27 0.03
CA GLU A 109 -12.50 25.19 0.02
C GLU A 109 -11.96 23.85 0.52
N MET A 110 -10.65 23.76 0.77
CA MET A 110 -9.97 22.51 1.04
C MET A 110 -9.83 22.26 2.54
N ASP A 111 -10.37 21.14 3.02
CA ASP A 111 -10.13 20.67 4.39
C ASP A 111 -8.66 20.29 4.61
N GLN A 112 -7.90 21.25 5.11
CA GLN A 112 -6.48 21.11 5.44
C GLN A 112 -6.23 20.04 6.52
N SER A 113 -7.17 19.83 7.43
CA SER A 113 -7.04 18.83 8.49
C SER A 113 -7.08 17.42 7.90
N SER A 114 -8.09 17.13 7.08
CA SER A 114 -8.19 15.82 6.40
C SER A 114 -7.00 15.56 5.47
N ARG A 115 -6.55 16.57 4.71
CA ARG A 115 -5.36 16.45 3.85
C ARG A 115 -4.10 16.14 4.66
N LYS A 116 -3.90 16.82 5.79
CA LYS A 116 -2.77 16.57 6.70
C LYS A 116 -2.83 15.16 7.28
N ASN A 117 -3.99 14.75 7.79
CA ASN A 117 -4.20 13.44 8.40
C ASN A 117 -3.98 12.33 7.38
N TYR A 118 -4.48 12.49 6.15
CA TYR A 118 -4.20 11.60 5.03
C TYR A 118 -2.69 11.46 4.80
N ALA A 119 -1.98 12.57 4.58
CA ALA A 119 -0.57 12.54 4.24
C ALA A 119 0.29 11.91 5.35
N VAL A 120 0.04 12.29 6.61
CA VAL A 120 0.76 11.72 7.76
C VAL A 120 0.49 10.22 7.90
N THR A 121 -0.76 9.79 7.72
CA THR A 121 -1.12 8.37 7.82
C THR A 121 -0.43 7.53 6.75
N VAL A 122 -0.47 7.99 5.49
CA VAL A 122 0.22 7.30 4.41
C VAL A 122 1.74 7.26 4.65
N LEU A 123 2.34 8.36 5.11
CA LEU A 123 3.77 8.40 5.42
C LEU A 123 4.15 7.45 6.55
N VAL A 124 3.38 7.40 7.64
CA VAL A 124 3.65 6.48 8.76
C VAL A 124 3.54 5.03 8.30
N LEU A 125 2.45 4.66 7.63
CA LEU A 125 2.23 3.28 7.21
C LEU A 125 3.24 2.81 6.15
N SER A 126 3.53 3.65 5.16
CA SER A 126 4.57 3.34 4.17
C SER A 126 5.96 3.26 4.81
N SER A 127 6.26 4.09 5.81
CA SER A 127 7.52 3.98 6.57
C SER A 127 7.62 2.65 7.30
N LEU A 128 6.54 2.16 7.93
CA LEU A 128 6.54 0.84 8.59
C LEU A 128 6.82 -0.30 7.60
N VAL A 129 6.20 -0.25 6.42
CA VAL A 129 6.47 -1.22 5.34
C VAL A 129 7.93 -1.15 4.89
N VAL A 130 8.45 0.05 4.63
CA VAL A 130 9.84 0.25 4.18
C VAL A 130 10.83 -0.20 5.24
N LEU A 131 10.58 0.09 6.53
CA LEU A 131 11.42 -0.36 7.62
C LEU A 131 11.38 -1.89 7.77
N GLY A 132 10.19 -2.51 7.74
CA GLY A 132 10.06 -3.96 7.84
C GLY A 132 10.72 -4.69 6.67
N ALA A 133 10.34 -4.34 5.44
CA ALA A 133 10.89 -4.96 4.24
C ALA A 133 12.37 -4.61 4.04
N GLY A 134 12.77 -3.37 4.31
CA GLY A 134 14.15 -2.90 4.21
C GLY A 134 15.07 -3.57 5.23
N THR A 135 14.64 -3.74 6.48
CA THR A 135 15.39 -4.52 7.48
C THR A 135 15.58 -5.95 7.01
N GLY A 136 14.53 -6.57 6.45
CA GLY A 136 14.62 -7.89 5.83
C GLY A 136 15.65 -7.94 4.70
N LEU A 137 15.65 -6.96 3.80
CA LEU A 137 16.61 -6.90 2.68
C LEU A 137 18.05 -6.77 3.18
N VAL A 138 18.29 -5.91 4.17
CA VAL A 138 19.62 -5.73 4.78
C VAL A 138 20.06 -7.03 5.45
N TYR A 139 19.19 -7.66 6.24
CA TYR A 139 19.48 -8.93 6.90
C TYR A 139 19.86 -10.02 5.89
N GLN A 140 19.05 -10.19 4.83
CA GLN A 140 19.33 -11.17 3.78
C GLN A 140 20.62 -10.83 3.02
N GLY A 141 20.88 -9.56 2.74
CA GLY A 141 22.12 -9.12 2.10
C GLY A 141 23.36 -9.44 2.93
N LEU A 142 23.31 -9.19 4.24
CA LEU A 142 24.39 -9.52 5.16
C LEU A 142 24.63 -11.03 5.24
N ASN A 143 23.57 -11.83 5.33
CA ASN A 143 23.68 -13.29 5.33
C ASN A 143 24.34 -13.80 4.04
N SER A 144 23.93 -13.29 2.87
CA SER A 144 24.56 -13.63 1.59
C SER A 144 26.05 -13.24 1.55
N LEU A 145 26.41 -12.07 2.08
CA LEU A 145 27.81 -11.61 2.13
C LEU A 145 28.68 -12.45 3.08
N LEU A 146 28.10 -12.93 4.17
CA LEU A 146 28.78 -13.79 5.16
C LEU A 146 28.80 -15.27 4.74
N GLY A 147 28.14 -15.63 3.64
CA GLY A 147 27.97 -17.02 3.22
C GLY A 147 27.10 -17.84 4.18
N VAL A 148 26.22 -17.18 4.94
CA VAL A 148 25.33 -17.80 5.92
C VAL A 148 23.98 -18.10 5.26
N GLY A 149 23.72 -19.40 5.03
CA GLY A 149 22.47 -19.89 4.45
C GLY A 149 22.48 -19.91 2.92
N GLU A 150 21.69 -20.82 2.35
CA GLU A 150 21.37 -20.77 0.92
C GLU A 150 20.42 -19.60 0.69
N GLY A 151 20.73 -18.74 -0.29
CA GLY A 151 19.90 -17.58 -0.59
C GLY A 151 18.48 -18.00 -1.00
N ASP A 152 17.50 -17.85 -0.11
CA ASP A 152 16.11 -18.14 -0.44
C ASP A 152 15.55 -17.01 -1.31
N TYR A 153 15.60 -17.22 -2.62
CA TYR A 153 15.07 -16.28 -3.62
C TYR A 153 13.59 -15.94 -3.43
N ARG A 154 12.81 -16.77 -2.72
CA ARG A 154 11.41 -16.45 -2.38
C ARG A 154 11.33 -15.28 -1.41
N ILE A 155 12.24 -15.23 -0.44
CA ILE A 155 12.31 -14.10 0.51
C ILE A 155 12.69 -12.82 -0.23
N TRP A 156 13.66 -12.87 -1.15
CA TRP A 156 14.02 -11.72 -1.97
C TRP A 156 12.88 -11.25 -2.87
N ALA A 157 12.20 -12.19 -3.54
CA ALA A 157 11.04 -11.90 -4.38
C ALA A 157 9.88 -11.29 -3.58
N TYR A 158 9.76 -11.62 -2.29
CA TYR A 158 8.82 -10.96 -1.38
C TYR A 158 9.31 -9.57 -0.96
N LEU A 159 10.53 -9.43 -0.47
CA LEU A 159 10.97 -8.18 0.16
C LEU A 159 11.19 -7.03 -0.84
N VAL A 160 11.74 -7.31 -2.02
CA VAL A 160 12.11 -6.28 -3.00
C VAL A 160 10.89 -5.50 -3.50
N PRO A 161 9.81 -6.13 -4.01
CA PRO A 161 8.63 -5.40 -4.49
C PRO A 161 7.94 -4.59 -3.40
N TYR A 162 7.89 -5.12 -2.17
CA TYR A 162 7.24 -4.45 -1.06
C TYR A 162 8.01 -3.23 -0.57
N ALA A 163 9.34 -3.34 -0.47
CA ALA A 163 10.20 -2.20 -0.14
C ALA A 163 10.13 -1.12 -1.22
N THR A 164 10.28 -1.51 -2.49
CA THR A 164 10.24 -0.56 -3.63
C THR A 164 8.90 0.14 -3.76
N THR A 165 7.79 -0.60 -3.72
CA THR A 165 6.43 -0.01 -3.74
C THR A 165 6.22 0.91 -2.52
N GLY A 166 6.70 0.50 -1.34
CA GLY A 166 6.63 1.30 -0.11
C GLY A 166 7.37 2.63 -0.25
N VAL A 167 8.59 2.61 -0.79
CA VAL A 167 9.39 3.81 -1.06
C VAL A 167 8.69 4.72 -2.07
N LEU A 168 8.11 4.18 -3.16
CA LEU A 168 7.39 4.97 -4.14
C LEU A 168 6.16 5.67 -3.54
N VAL A 169 5.38 4.96 -2.73
CA VAL A 169 4.24 5.54 -2.01
C VAL A 169 4.72 6.62 -1.03
N TRP A 170 5.79 6.36 -0.29
CA TRP A 170 6.36 7.33 0.65
C TRP A 170 6.82 8.61 -0.06
N LEU A 171 7.61 8.49 -1.14
CA LEU A 171 8.16 9.63 -1.89
C LEU A 171 7.06 10.48 -2.52
N THR A 172 6.01 9.85 -3.07
CA THR A 172 4.88 10.57 -3.67
C THR A 172 4.09 11.34 -2.63
N HIS A 173 3.89 10.78 -1.43
CA HIS A 173 3.10 11.40 -0.37
C HIS A 173 3.90 12.35 0.53
N PHE A 174 5.23 12.25 0.53
CA PHE A 174 6.09 13.22 1.18
C PHE A 174 5.93 14.63 0.58
N ARG A 175 5.79 14.72 -0.74
CA ARG A 175 5.50 15.98 -1.44
C ARG A 175 4.15 16.56 -1.04
N VAL A 176 3.14 15.70 -0.86
CA VAL A 176 1.81 16.11 -0.39
C VAL A 176 1.92 16.74 1.00
N TRP A 177 2.65 16.11 1.92
CA TRP A 177 2.85 16.61 3.27
C TRP A 177 3.63 17.92 3.31
N GLN A 178 4.67 18.08 2.47
CA GLN A 178 5.40 19.34 2.34
C GLN A 178 4.48 20.49 1.91
N GLY A 179 3.58 20.24 0.95
CA GLY A 179 2.60 21.23 0.50
C GLY A 179 1.50 21.57 1.50
N VAL A 180 1.43 20.91 2.65
CA VAL A 180 0.50 21.23 3.77
C VAL A 180 1.20 22.03 4.88
N LYS A 181 2.54 22.08 4.88
CA LYS A 181 3.33 22.83 5.85
C LYS A 181 3.63 24.27 5.44
N GLY A 182 3.63 24.55 4.14
CA GLY A 182 3.75 25.91 3.59
C GLY A 182 2.39 26.57 3.53
#